data_AF-A0A382AW38-F1
#
_entry.id   AF-A0A382AW38-F1
#
_cell.length_a   1.000
_cell.length_b   1.000
_cell.length_c   1.000
_cell.angle_alpha   90.00
_cell.angle_beta   90.00
_cell.angle_gamma   90.00
#
_symmetry.space_group_name_H-M   'P 1'
#
loop_
_entity.id
_entity.type
_entity.pdbx_description
1 polymer ?
#
loop_
_entity_poly.entity_id
_entity_poly.type
_entity_poly.pdbx_seq_one_letter_code
_entity_poly.pdbx_strand_id
1 'polypeptide(L)'
;MRPGRLSDKFVKPYPNVEASTAANGGAYPPDMSVLAKARAGGADYIYSLLLGYEEAPTDFELDDGVYYNKYILGNKIKMSAPLSDGLVEYSDSTQATTAQMAKDVTTFLVWAAEPHLEAQHRMGFKAIIYLIILFTLVYM
;
A
#
# COMPACT_ATOMS: atom_id res chain seq x y z
N MET A 1 29.13 -2.06 11.18
CA MET A 1 28.12 -1.23 10.48
C MET A 1 28.85 -0.37 9.46
N ARG A 2 28.32 -0.22 8.24
CA ARG A 2 28.86 0.71 7.22
C ARG A 2 27.77 1.68 6.77
N PRO A 3 28.11 2.89 6.31
CA PRO A 3 27.15 3.77 5.65
C PRO A 3 26.49 3.09 4.44
N GLY A 4 25.22 3.41 4.22
CA GLY A 4 24.44 2.91 3.09
C GLY A 4 24.95 3.43 1.75
N ARG A 5 24.72 2.67 0.69
CA ARG A 5 25.02 3.00 -0.70
C ARG A 5 23.77 2.84 -1.56
N LEU A 6 23.76 3.45 -2.75
CA LEU A 6 22.60 3.41 -3.67
C LEU A 6 22.20 2.00 -4.12
N SER A 7 23.13 1.04 -4.09
CA SER A 7 22.87 -0.36 -4.44
C SER A 7 22.25 -1.18 -3.30
N ASP A 8 22.18 -0.63 -2.09
CA ASP A 8 21.63 -1.34 -0.94
C ASP A 8 20.10 -1.37 -0.98
N LYS A 9 19.52 -2.48 -0.50
CA LYS A 9 18.07 -2.61 -0.33
C LYS A 9 17.63 -1.86 0.93
N PHE A 10 16.32 -1.61 1.02
CA PHE A 10 15.72 -1.11 2.26
C PHE A 10 15.99 -2.06 3.41
N VAL A 11 16.31 -1.48 4.57
CA VAL A 11 16.67 -2.24 5.78
C VAL A 11 15.41 -2.87 6.35
N LYS A 12 15.48 -4.15 6.72
CA LYS A 12 14.37 -4.83 7.40
C LYS A 12 14.23 -4.32 8.83
N PRO A 13 13.01 -4.02 9.31
CA PRO A 13 12.78 -3.57 10.68
C PRO A 13 13.03 -4.67 11.72
N TYR A 14 12.86 -5.93 11.32
CA TYR A 14 13.07 -7.09 12.17
C TYR A 14 14.03 -8.10 11.50
N PRO A 15 14.81 -8.87 12.29
CA PRO A 15 15.74 -9.85 11.75
C PRO A 15 15.04 -11.05 11.11
N ASN A 16 13.87 -11.44 11.62
CA ASN A 16 13.08 -12.59 11.18
C ASN A 16 11.58 -12.41 11.48
N VAL A 17 10.78 -13.37 11.04
CA VAL A 17 9.31 -13.37 11.20
C VAL A 17 8.94 -13.48 12.67
N GLU A 18 9.60 -14.35 13.42
CA GLU A 18 9.31 -14.62 14.83
C GLU A 18 9.50 -13.36 15.69
N ALA A 19 10.58 -12.61 15.46
CA ALA A 19 10.83 -11.34 16.15
C ALA A 19 9.78 -10.29 15.81
N SER A 20 9.36 -10.21 14.55
CA SER A 20 8.29 -9.28 14.14
C SER A 20 6.95 -9.65 14.75
N THR A 21 6.62 -10.94 14.81
CA THR A 21 5.39 -11.46 15.39
C THR A 21 5.34 -11.24 16.89
N ALA A 22 6.45 -11.50 17.59
CA ALA A 22 6.57 -11.24 19.02
C ALA A 22 6.43 -9.73 19.34
N ALA A 23 7.03 -8.87 18.53
CA ALA A 23 6.97 -7.42 18.74
C ALA A 23 5.59 -6.80 18.46
N ASN A 24 4.74 -7.45 17.65
CA ASN A 24 3.44 -6.95 17.23
C ASN A 24 2.28 -7.78 17.80
N GLY A 25 2.40 -8.27 19.04
CA GLY A 25 1.31 -8.94 19.75
C GLY A 25 0.80 -10.22 19.06
N GLY A 26 1.69 -10.97 18.42
CA GLY A 26 1.36 -12.19 17.69
C GLY A 26 0.93 -11.97 16.23
N ALA A 27 0.89 -10.73 15.74
CA ALA A 27 0.62 -10.44 14.32
C ALA A 27 1.91 -10.29 13.52
N TYR A 28 1.93 -10.83 12.30
CA TYR A 28 3.04 -10.63 11.36
C TYR A 28 2.74 -9.43 10.44
N PRO A 29 3.54 -8.35 10.48
CA PRO A 29 3.43 -7.27 9.50
C PRO A 29 3.87 -7.78 8.12
N PRO A 30 2.98 -7.76 7.10
CA PRO A 30 3.32 -8.27 5.77
C PRO A 30 4.37 -7.37 5.09
N ASP A 31 5.16 -7.98 4.20
CA ASP A 31 6.05 -7.22 3.31
C ASP A 31 5.24 -6.31 2.37
N MET A 32 5.63 -5.04 2.29
CA MET A 32 4.86 -4.04 1.54
C MET A 32 5.26 -3.92 0.07
N SER A 33 6.32 -4.60 -0.39
CA SER A 33 6.89 -4.42 -1.72
C SER A 33 5.90 -4.71 -2.85
N VAL A 34 4.96 -5.64 -2.63
CA VAL A 34 3.97 -6.07 -3.63
C VAL A 34 2.53 -5.95 -3.12
N LEU A 35 2.30 -5.17 -2.07
CA LEU A 35 1.04 -5.15 -1.34
C LEU A 35 -0.15 -4.75 -2.22
N ALA A 36 0.05 -3.76 -3.09
CA ALA A 36 -0.97 -3.27 -4.02
C ALA A 36 -1.44 -4.32 -5.04
N LYS A 37 -0.63 -5.35 -5.31
CA LYS A 37 -1.00 -6.48 -6.19
C LYS A 37 -1.50 -7.69 -5.40
N ALA A 38 -1.03 -7.85 -4.16
CA ALA A 38 -1.32 -8.99 -3.31
C ALA A 38 -2.67 -8.89 -2.58
N ARG A 39 -3.41 -7.78 -2.74
CA ARG A 39 -4.71 -7.54 -2.12
C ARG A 39 -5.74 -7.19 -3.18
N ALA A 40 -6.94 -7.78 -3.06
CA ALA A 40 -8.06 -7.41 -3.91
C ALA A 40 -8.42 -5.93 -3.68
N GLY A 41 -8.72 -5.21 -4.76
CA GLY A 41 -8.93 -3.75 -4.73
C GLY A 41 -7.64 -2.93 -4.78
N GLY A 42 -6.47 -3.55 -4.58
CA GLY A 42 -5.15 -2.94 -4.76
C GLY A 42 -4.98 -1.57 -4.09
N ALA A 43 -4.79 -0.52 -4.90
CA ALA A 43 -4.62 0.85 -4.42
C ALA A 43 -5.80 1.32 -3.55
N ASP A 44 -7.03 1.10 -4.02
CA ASP A 44 -8.23 1.56 -3.32
C ASP A 44 -8.36 0.87 -1.96
N TYR A 45 -8.03 -0.42 -1.89
CA TYR A 45 -8.01 -1.16 -0.63
C TYR A 45 -7.02 -0.57 0.37
N ILE A 46 -5.79 -0.27 -0.05
CA ILE A 46 -4.76 0.29 0.84
C ILE A 46 -5.18 1.69 1.32
N TYR A 47 -5.65 2.54 0.42
CA TYR A 47 -6.11 3.90 0.76
C TYR A 47 -7.26 3.86 1.76
N SER A 48 -8.28 3.04 1.48
CA SER A 48 -9.43 2.87 2.38
C SER A 48 -9.02 2.26 3.71
N LEU A 49 -8.11 1.28 3.74
CA LEU A 49 -7.61 0.68 4.97
C LEU A 49 -6.92 1.72 5.86
N LEU A 50 -6.07 2.58 5.29
CA LEU A 50 -5.34 3.60 6.06
C LEU A 50 -6.26 4.66 6.67
N LEU A 51 -7.39 4.97 6.02
CA LEU A 51 -8.37 5.96 6.50
C LEU A 51 -9.56 5.35 7.26
N GLY A 52 -9.73 4.03 7.22
CA GLY A 52 -10.93 3.34 7.71
C GLY A 52 -10.93 2.98 9.20
N TYR A 53 -10.09 3.64 9.99
CA TYR A 53 -10.06 3.47 11.44
C TYR A 53 -11.20 4.26 12.06
N GLU A 54 -12.13 3.57 12.70
CA GLU A 54 -13.32 4.14 13.35
C GLU A 54 -13.49 3.50 14.75
N GLU A 55 -14.32 4.10 15.59
CA GLU A 55 -14.72 3.46 16.85
C GLU A 55 -15.54 2.20 16.57
N ALA A 56 -15.32 1.16 17.37
CA ALA A 56 -16.05 -0.07 17.25
C ALA A 56 -17.55 0.15 17.56
N PRO A 57 -18.47 -0.42 16.76
CA PRO A 57 -19.89 -0.46 17.10
C PRO A 57 -20.14 -1.05 18.49
N THR A 58 -21.24 -0.66 19.14
CA THR A 58 -21.54 -1.03 20.54
C THR A 58 -21.65 -2.54 20.77
N ASP A 59 -21.97 -3.31 19.73
CA ASP A 59 -22.09 -4.77 19.73
C ASP A 59 -20.79 -5.50 19.33
N PHE A 60 -19.69 -4.76 19.11
CA PHE A 60 -18.46 -5.31 18.57
C PHE A 60 -17.34 -5.36 19.61
N GLU A 61 -17.12 -6.55 20.18
CA GLU A 61 -16.04 -6.77 21.14
C GLU A 61 -14.67 -6.91 20.45
N LEU A 62 -13.72 -6.08 20.86
CA LEU A 62 -12.33 -6.10 20.44
C LEU A 62 -11.45 -6.65 21.57
N ASP A 63 -10.52 -7.54 21.21
CA ASP A 63 -9.48 -7.97 22.13
C ASP A 63 -8.45 -6.83 22.32
N ASP A 64 -7.69 -6.89 23.41
CA ASP A 64 -6.62 -5.92 23.65
C ASP A 64 -5.57 -5.93 22.51
N GLY A 65 -5.17 -4.73 22.07
CA GLY A 65 -4.29 -4.53 20.93
C GLY A 65 -4.91 -4.84 19.55
N VAL A 66 -6.23 -5.07 19.48
CA VAL A 66 -6.99 -5.18 18.22
C VAL A 66 -7.82 -3.92 18.03
N TYR A 67 -7.76 -3.35 16.83
CA TYR A 67 -8.46 -2.14 16.44
C TYR A 67 -9.58 -2.45 15.46
N TYR A 68 -10.62 -1.63 15.47
CA TYR A 68 -11.67 -1.70 14.47
C TYR A 68 -11.24 -0.98 13.19
N ASN A 69 -11.44 -1.64 12.05
CA ASN A 69 -11.25 -1.03 10.74
C ASN A 69 -12.32 -1.51 9.78
N LYS A 70 -13.01 -0.59 9.11
CA LYS A 70 -14.18 -0.90 8.27
C LYS A 70 -13.86 -1.73 7.02
N TYR A 71 -12.63 -1.70 6.53
CA TYR A 71 -12.27 -2.29 5.23
C TYR A 71 -11.48 -3.59 5.33
N ILE A 72 -10.93 -3.93 6.50
CA ILE A 72 -10.28 -5.23 6.69
C ILE A 72 -11.32 -6.33 6.84
N LEU A 73 -11.00 -7.53 6.33
CA LEU A 73 -11.86 -8.69 6.52
C LEU A 73 -12.07 -8.98 8.01
N GLY A 74 -13.33 -9.05 8.43
CA GLY A 74 -13.70 -9.28 9.83
C GLY A 74 -13.58 -8.05 10.73
N ASN A 75 -13.32 -6.87 10.15
CA ASN A 75 -13.26 -5.57 10.82
C ASN A 75 -12.31 -5.46 12.04
N LYS A 76 -11.38 -6.41 12.17
CA LYS A 76 -10.40 -6.50 13.27
C LYS A 76 -8.99 -6.43 12.70
N ILE A 77 -8.17 -5.49 13.18
CA ILE A 77 -6.78 -5.33 12.75
C ILE A 77 -5.85 -5.15 13.95
N LYS A 78 -4.71 -5.86 13.97
CA LYS A 78 -3.65 -5.71 15.00
C LYS A 78 -2.63 -4.61 14.65
N MET A 79 -3.08 -3.57 13.96
CA MET A 79 -2.28 -2.42 13.57
C MET A 79 -3.02 -1.18 14.05
N SER A 80 -2.39 -0.37 14.91
CA SER A 80 -2.94 0.91 15.32
C SER A 80 -3.05 1.86 14.12
N ALA A 81 -3.91 2.89 14.22
CA ALA A 81 -4.03 3.90 13.18
C ALA A 81 -2.66 4.55 12.91
N PRO A 82 -2.08 4.38 11.70
CA PRO A 82 -0.70 4.77 11.45
C PRO A 82 -0.56 6.24 11.03
N LEU A 83 -1.66 6.92 10.70
CA LEU A 83 -1.67 8.29 10.19
C LEU A 83 -2.47 9.20 11.12
N SER A 84 -1.93 10.39 11.37
CA SER A 84 -2.59 11.49 12.07
C SER A 84 -2.30 12.81 11.35
N ASP A 85 -3.19 13.79 11.43
CA ASP A 85 -2.97 15.07 10.74
C ASP A 85 -1.69 15.75 11.25
N GLY A 86 -0.88 16.27 10.33
CA GLY A 86 0.40 16.93 10.63
C GLY A 86 1.53 15.98 11.07
N LEU A 87 1.40 14.66 10.85
CA LEU A 87 2.41 13.68 11.28
C LEU A 87 3.79 13.88 10.65
N VAL A 88 3.84 14.40 9.42
CA VAL A 88 5.09 14.66 8.68
C VAL A 88 5.10 16.06 8.10
N GLU A 89 6.30 16.59 7.86
CA GLU A 89 6.50 17.84 7.12
C GLU A 89 6.96 17.51 5.70
N TYR A 90 6.20 17.96 4.70
CA TYR A 90 6.56 17.77 3.30
C TYR A 90 7.59 18.82 2.85
N SER A 91 8.56 18.40 2.03
CA SER A 91 9.60 19.28 1.50
C SER A 91 9.10 20.32 0.48
N ASP A 92 7.90 20.13 -0.05
CA ASP A 92 7.29 20.97 -1.09
C ASP A 92 6.16 21.88 -0.53
N SER A 93 6.05 21.99 0.80
CA SER A 93 4.99 22.74 1.49
C SER A 93 3.58 22.16 1.36
N THR A 94 3.41 20.90 0.91
CA THR A 94 2.11 20.23 0.90
C THR A 94 1.56 20.07 2.32
N GLN A 95 0.26 20.31 2.51
CA GLN A 95 -0.39 20.10 3.81
C GLN A 95 -0.52 18.60 4.11
N ALA A 96 0.06 18.17 5.24
CA ALA A 96 0.05 16.77 5.68
C ALA A 96 -1.27 16.37 6.37
N THR A 97 -2.37 16.37 5.61
CA THR A 97 -3.62 15.76 6.07
C THR A 97 -3.52 14.24 5.97
N THR A 98 -4.28 13.53 6.81
CA THR A 98 -4.42 12.06 6.77
C THR A 98 -4.76 11.54 5.37
N ALA A 99 -5.72 12.17 4.69
CA ALA A 99 -6.10 11.80 3.32
C ALA A 99 -4.97 12.00 2.32
N GLN A 100 -4.21 13.10 2.43
CA GLN A 100 -3.08 13.38 1.56
C GLN A 100 -1.95 12.35 1.77
N MET A 101 -1.58 12.10 3.02
CA MET A 101 -0.57 11.08 3.36
C MET A 101 -1.00 9.68 2.92
N ALA A 102 -2.26 9.31 3.13
CA ALA A 102 -2.78 8.01 2.70
C ALA A 102 -2.70 7.86 1.17
N LYS A 103 -3.02 8.91 0.42
CA LYS A 103 -2.91 8.93 -1.05
C LYS A 103 -1.45 8.77 -1.50
N ASP A 104 -0.53 9.51 -0.89
CA ASP A 104 0.88 9.50 -1.28
C ASP A 104 1.55 8.15 -0.96
N VAL A 105 1.31 7.61 0.24
CA VAL A 105 1.79 6.28 0.64
C VAL A 105 1.23 5.21 -0.28
N THR A 106 -0.06 5.26 -0.58
CA THR A 106 -0.70 4.31 -1.51
C THR A 106 -0.07 4.40 -2.90
N THR A 107 0.12 5.60 -3.42
CA THR A 107 0.75 5.83 -4.73
C THR A 107 2.17 5.28 -4.77
N PHE A 108 2.95 5.51 -3.71
CA PHE A 108 4.29 4.93 -3.57
C PHE A 108 4.27 3.41 -3.56
N LEU A 109 3.34 2.78 -2.83
CA LEU A 109 3.21 1.32 -2.77
C LEU A 109 2.75 0.70 -4.10
N VAL A 110 1.90 1.40 -4.86
CA VAL A 110 1.54 1.00 -6.23
C VAL A 110 2.77 1.02 -7.13
N TRP A 111 3.56 2.09 -7.09
CA TRP A 111 4.82 2.17 -7.84
C TRP A 111 5.82 1.08 -7.42
N ALA A 112 5.96 0.84 -6.11
CA ALA A 112 6.85 -0.20 -5.58
C ALA A 112 6.46 -1.60 -6.10
N ALA A 113 5.15 -1.86 -6.20
CA ALA A 113 4.63 -3.12 -6.74
C ALA A 113 4.73 -3.22 -8.27
N GLU A 114 4.67 -2.09 -8.99
CA GLU A 114 4.70 -2.02 -10.46
C GLU A 114 5.58 -0.89 -11.01
N PRO A 115 6.92 -0.99 -10.91
CA PRO A 115 7.84 0.09 -11.31
C PRO A 115 7.86 0.35 -12.82
N HIS A 116 7.30 -0.56 -13.62
CA HIS A 116 7.28 -0.48 -15.09
C HIS A 116 5.91 -0.08 -15.66
N LEU A 117 4.94 0.31 -14.81
CA LEU A 117 3.57 0.60 -15.22
C LEU A 117 3.49 1.61 -16.38
N GLU A 118 4.20 2.74 -16.27
CA GLU A 118 4.23 3.78 -17.31
C GLU A 118 4.78 3.28 -18.65
N ALA A 119 5.84 2.45 -18.60
CA ALA A 119 6.44 1.88 -19.80
C ALA A 119 5.48 0.85 -20.45
N GLN A 120 4.79 0.05 -19.62
CA GLN A 120 3.80 -0.93 -20.07
C GLN A 120 2.59 -0.24 -20.70
N HIS A 121 2.04 0.80 -20.10
CA HIS A 121 0.93 1.57 -20.67
C HIS A 121 1.30 2.21 -22.01
N ARG A 122 2.49 2.82 -22.09
CA ARG A 122 3.00 3.42 -23.33
C ARG A 122 3.17 2.40 -24.44
N MET A 123 3.71 1.22 -24.13
CA MET A 123 3.89 0.14 -25.10
C MET A 123 2.55 -0.47 -25.51
N GLY A 124 1.66 -0.73 -24.55
CA GLY A 124 0.33 -1.27 -24.79
C GLY A 124 -0.51 -0.40 -25.70
N PHE A 125 -0.49 0.93 -25.49
CA PHE A 125 -1.18 1.87 -26.36
C PHE A 125 -0.70 1.80 -27.82
N LYS A 126 0.63 1.75 -28.03
CA LYS A 126 1.22 1.58 -29.37
C LYS A 126 0.82 0.24 -30.00
N ALA A 127 0.84 -0.83 -29.22
CA ALA A 127 0.48 -2.17 -29.68
C ALA A 127 -0.99 -2.24 -30.10
N ILE A 128 -1.92 -1.64 -29.34
CA ILE A 128 -3.34 -1.61 -29.68
C ILE A 128 -3.59 -0.87 -31.00
N ILE A 129 -2.97 0.30 -31.19
CA ILE A 129 -3.07 1.04 -32.47
C ILE A 129 -2.57 0.19 -33.64
N TYR A 130 -1.40 -0.44 -33.48
CA TYR A 130 -0.83 -1.31 -34.50
C TYR A 130 -1.78 -2.48 -34.83
N LEU A 131 -2.35 -3.13 -33.82
CA LEU A 131 -3.27 -4.25 -34.01
C LEU A 131 -4.56 -3.83 -34.71
N ILE A 132 -5.11 -2.65 -34.40
CA ILE A 132 -6.30 -2.12 -35.10
C ILE A 132 -6.00 -1.93 -36.59
N ILE A 133 -4.87 -1.33 -36.94
CA ILE A 133 -4.44 -1.13 -38.33
C ILE A 133 -4.20 -2.48 -39.02
N LEU A 134 -3.56 -3.42 -38.33
CA LEU A 134 -3.28 -4.75 -38.88
C LEU A 134 -4.58 -5.52 -39.17
N PHE A 135 -5.53 -5.52 -38.23
CA PHE A 135 -6.79 -6.24 -38.41
C PHE A 135 -7.66 -5.64 -39.52
N THR A 136 -7.69 -4.32 -39.69
CA THR A 136 -8.41 -3.71 -40.82
C THR A 136 -7.76 -4.07 -42.16
N LEU A 137 -6.43 -4.04 -42.25
CA LEU A 137 -5.71 -4.43 -43.47
C LEU A 137 -5.86 -5.92 -43.82
N VAL A 138 -5.95 -6.80 -42.82
CA VAL A 138 -6.12 -8.25 -43.04
C VAL A 138 -7.56 -8.61 -43.42
N TYR A 139 -8.55 -7.84 -42.94
CA TYR A 139 -9.96 -8.08 -43.22
C TYR A 139 -10.39 -7.60 -44.61
N MET A 140 -9.75 -6.54 -45.13
CA MET A 140 -9.99 -6.01 -46.48
C MET A 140 -9.30 -6.85 -47.56
#